data_AF-A0A1G0B2M1-F1
#
_entry.id   AF-A0A1G0B2M1-F1
#
_cell.length_a   1.000
_cell.length_b   1.000
_cell.length_c   1.000
_cell.angle_alpha   90.00
_cell.angle_beta   90.00
_cell.angle_gamma   90.00
#
_symmetry.space_group_name_H-M   'P 1'
#
loop_
_entity.id
_entity.type
_entity.pdbx_description
1 polymer ?
#
loop_
_entity_poly.entity_id
_entity_poly.type
_entity_poly.pdbx_seq_one_letter_code
_entity_poly.pdbx_strand_id
1 'polypeptide(L)'
;MRQKKIKTCHSMRNGLTLMELSLSLVIVGVVFVSGLFAFNKLYAPTVANSEFGRVTQLIGAIERARGDNMGAYPALAAATDVAATANPISNQMGGIASATDLLGWTYGCAAGTSSTVTLTTAAFSTSTVADLVRTKTASAFPQWVADASGTSSVTFTLSGIACK
;
A
#
# COMPACT_ATOMS: atom_id res chain seq x y z
N MET A 1 51.94 65.35 28.92
CA MET A 1 50.67 65.13 28.19
C MET A 1 50.68 63.73 27.60
N ARG A 2 49.86 62.79 28.10
CA ARG A 2 49.82 61.39 27.67
C ARG A 2 48.63 61.15 26.73
N GLN A 3 48.90 60.78 25.48
CA GLN A 3 47.90 60.38 24.48
C GLN A 3 47.36 58.98 24.81
N LYS A 4 46.07 58.88 25.16
CA LYS A 4 45.35 57.61 25.36
C LYS A 4 44.91 57.08 23.99
N LYS A 5 45.48 55.95 23.54
CA LYS A 5 44.97 55.18 22.39
C LYS A 5 43.62 54.56 22.79
N ILE A 6 42.55 54.97 22.11
CA ILE A 6 41.24 54.33 22.17
C ILE A 6 41.29 53.11 21.25
N LYS A 7 41.22 51.90 21.83
CA LYS A 7 41.01 50.64 21.09
C LYS A 7 39.54 50.56 20.70
N THR A 8 39.27 50.56 19.41
CA THR A 8 37.96 50.27 18.83
C THR A 8 37.62 48.80 19.08
N CYS A 9 36.62 48.52 19.92
CA CYS A 9 35.99 47.20 20.00
C CYS A 9 34.99 47.07 18.85
N HIS A 10 35.41 46.44 17.74
CA HIS A 10 34.48 45.84 16.80
C HIS A 10 33.98 44.52 17.41
N SER A 11 32.85 44.56 18.10
CA SER A 11 32.14 43.34 18.49
C SER A 11 31.51 42.73 17.24
N MET A 12 32.01 41.56 16.84
CA MET A 12 31.56 40.78 15.70
C MET A 12 30.09 40.43 15.85
N ARG A 13 29.24 40.92 14.95
CA ARG A 13 27.94 40.29 14.70
C ARG A 13 28.24 38.95 14.04
N ASN A 14 28.05 37.84 14.75
CA ASN A 14 28.07 36.50 14.18
C ASN A 14 26.85 36.35 13.25
N GLY A 15 26.91 36.93 12.06
CA GLY A 15 25.99 36.61 10.99
C GLY A 15 26.39 35.25 10.43
N LEU A 16 25.49 34.27 10.49
CA LEU A 16 25.65 32.99 9.79
C LEU A 16 26.11 33.30 8.36
N THR A 17 27.29 32.84 7.99
CA THR A 17 27.81 33.12 6.66
C THR A 17 26.97 32.37 5.63
N LEU A 18 26.75 32.96 4.44
CA LEU A 18 26.03 32.29 3.34
C LEU A 18 26.56 30.87 3.03
N MET A 19 27.84 30.63 3.34
CA MET A 19 28.53 29.36 3.17
C MET A 19 28.12 28.30 4.21
N GLU A 20 27.85 28.69 5.46
CA GLU A 20 27.35 27.77 6.50
C GLU A 20 25.89 27.37 6.25
N LEU A 21 25.09 28.31 5.74
CA LEU A 21 23.69 28.08 5.39
C LEU A 21 23.55 27.14 4.18
N SER A 22 24.40 27.29 3.16
CA SER A 22 24.41 26.40 1.99
C SER A 22 24.91 25.01 2.32
N LEU A 23 25.97 24.87 3.13
CA LEU A 23 26.48 23.57 3.57
C LEU A 23 25.43 22.82 4.42
N SER A 24 24.73 23.53 5.30
CA SER A 24 23.66 22.94 6.11
C SER A 24 22.49 22.44 5.26
N LEU A 25 22.07 23.21 4.25
CA LEU A 25 21.03 22.79 3.31
C LEU A 25 21.42 21.58 2.47
N VAL A 26 22.67 21.50 2.03
CA VAL A 26 23.19 20.33 1.29
C VAL A 26 23.20 19.10 2.17
N ILE A 27 23.67 19.20 3.42
CA ILE A 27 23.68 18.07 4.37
C ILE A 27 22.25 17.59 4.65
N VAL A 28 21.31 18.52 4.94
CA VAL A 28 19.90 18.17 5.16
C VAL A 28 19.30 17.52 3.92
N GLY A 29 19.59 18.04 2.73
CA GLY A 29 19.14 17.45 1.47
C GLY A 29 19.67 16.02 1.25
N VAL A 30 20.97 15.80 1.45
CA VAL A 30 21.59 14.47 1.30
C VAL A 30 21.05 13.49 2.33
N VAL A 31 20.91 13.89 3.59
CA VAL A 31 20.35 13.03 4.66
C VAL A 31 18.89 12.69 4.37
N PHE A 32 18.09 13.65 3.91
CA PHE A 32 16.69 13.43 3.56
C PHE A 32 16.55 12.46 2.37
N VAL A 33 17.29 12.68 1.29
CA VAL A 33 17.26 11.81 0.09
C VAL A 33 17.76 10.40 0.42
N SER A 34 18.84 10.29 1.21
CA SER A 34 19.39 8.99 1.64
C SER A 34 18.42 8.25 2.57
N GLY A 35 17.76 8.97 3.48
CA GLY A 35 16.74 8.43 4.36
C GLY A 35 15.52 7.92 3.59
N LEU A 36 15.04 8.67 2.61
CA LEU A 36 13.94 8.26 1.73
C LEU A 36 14.31 7.01 0.92
N PHE A 37 15.53 6.94 0.41
CA PHE A 37 16.03 5.77 -0.31
C PHE A 37 16.13 4.54 0.60
N ALA A 38 16.69 4.68 1.80
CA ALA A 38 16.78 3.59 2.78
C ALA A 38 15.40 3.10 3.22
N PHE A 39 14.45 4.03 3.43
CA PHE A 39 13.06 3.71 3.72
C PHE A 39 12.43 2.89 2.58
N ASN A 40 12.56 3.34 1.33
CA ASN A 40 12.04 2.60 0.19
C ASN A 40 12.70 1.22 0.01
N LYS A 41 13.99 1.08 0.31
CA LYS A 41 14.72 -0.18 0.11
C LYS A 41 14.48 -1.21 1.21
N LEU A 42 14.28 -0.78 2.45
CA LEU A 42 14.21 -1.68 3.62
C LEU A 42 12.79 -1.85 4.17
N TYR A 43 12.01 -0.77 4.20
CA TYR A 43 10.67 -0.80 4.79
C TYR A 43 9.62 -1.31 3.80
N ALA A 44 9.64 -0.81 2.56
CA ALA A 44 8.61 -1.15 1.57
C ALA A 44 8.50 -2.66 1.28
N PRO A 45 9.60 -3.43 1.15
CA PRO A 45 9.49 -4.88 0.93
C PRO A 45 8.89 -5.64 2.12
N THR A 46 9.18 -5.21 3.35
CA THR A 46 8.68 -5.84 4.57
C THR A 46 7.17 -5.67 4.68
N VAL A 47 6.68 -4.43 4.51
CA VAL A 47 5.25 -4.13 4.49
C VAL A 47 4.56 -4.84 3.33
N ALA A 48 5.15 -4.79 2.13
CA ALA A 48 4.58 -5.46 0.96
C ALA A 48 4.47 -6.98 1.14
N ASN A 49 5.37 -7.63 1.88
CA ASN A 49 5.24 -9.06 2.20
C ASN A 49 4.06 -9.34 3.12
N SER A 50 3.83 -8.49 4.13
CA SER A 50 2.67 -8.60 5.02
C SER A 50 1.36 -8.43 4.25
N GLU A 51 1.28 -7.38 3.42
CA GLU A 51 0.11 -7.11 2.58
C GLU A 51 -0.12 -8.20 1.52
N PHE A 52 0.95 -8.72 0.91
CA PHE A 52 0.87 -9.86 0.00
C PHE A 52 0.32 -11.12 0.70
N GLY A 53 0.71 -11.35 1.96
CA GLY A 53 0.14 -12.41 2.79
C GLY A 53 -1.37 -12.26 2.95
N ARG A 54 -1.86 -11.05 3.19
CA ARG A 54 -3.30 -10.74 3.28
C ARG A 54 -4.02 -10.99 1.95
N VAL A 55 -3.47 -10.51 0.83
CA VAL A 55 -4.04 -10.77 -0.51
C VAL A 55 -4.14 -12.28 -0.76
N THR A 56 -3.07 -13.03 -0.48
CA THR A 56 -3.00 -14.49 -0.69
C THR A 56 -4.07 -15.21 0.13
N GLN A 57 -4.24 -14.82 1.40
CA GLN A 57 -5.28 -15.39 2.27
C GLN A 57 -6.68 -15.09 1.75
N LEU A 58 -6.92 -13.87 1.27
CA LEU A 58 -8.22 -13.45 0.76
C LEU A 58 -8.57 -14.15 -0.56
N ILE A 59 -7.61 -14.29 -1.48
CA ILE A 59 -7.76 -15.13 -2.68
C ILE A 59 -8.07 -16.57 -2.27
N GLY A 60 -7.36 -17.12 -1.29
CA GLY A 60 -7.65 -18.44 -0.74
C GLY A 60 -9.07 -18.57 -0.14
N ALA A 61 -9.56 -17.54 0.54
CA ALA A 61 -10.92 -17.49 1.07
C ALA A 61 -11.98 -17.42 -0.04
N ILE A 62 -11.70 -16.65 -1.11
CA ILE A 62 -12.54 -16.58 -2.31
C ILE A 62 -12.62 -17.97 -2.98
N GLU A 63 -11.49 -18.66 -3.15
CA GLU A 63 -11.49 -20.01 -3.74
C GLU A 63 -12.18 -21.04 -2.84
N ARG A 64 -12.08 -20.93 -1.51
CA ARG A 64 -12.88 -21.76 -0.59
C ARG A 64 -14.37 -21.47 -0.71
N ALA A 65 -14.77 -20.20 -0.76
CA ALA A 65 -16.16 -19.79 -0.95
C ALA A 65 -16.72 -20.33 -2.27
N ARG A 66 -15.90 -20.36 -3.32
CA ARG A 66 -16.25 -21.01 -4.59
C ARG A 66 -16.47 -22.52 -4.43
N GLY A 67 -15.60 -23.20 -3.68
CA GLY A 67 -15.77 -24.62 -3.37
C GLY A 67 -17.11 -24.90 -2.68
N ASP A 68 -17.46 -24.10 -1.68
CA ASP A 68 -18.72 -24.23 -0.92
C ASP A 68 -19.95 -23.86 -1.76
N ASN A 69 -19.79 -22.97 -2.75
CA ASN A 69 -20.84 -22.57 -3.68
C ASN A 69 -20.84 -23.40 -4.98
N MET A 70 -20.59 -24.72 -4.86
CA MET A 70 -20.67 -25.70 -5.94
C MET A 70 -19.81 -25.37 -7.18
N GLY A 71 -18.67 -24.72 -6.97
CA GLY A 71 -17.73 -24.37 -8.03
C GLY A 71 -17.95 -23.01 -8.70
N ALA A 72 -18.99 -22.27 -8.31
CA ALA A 72 -19.24 -20.88 -8.74
C ALA A 72 -18.79 -19.88 -7.66
N TYR A 73 -18.30 -18.72 -8.06
CA TYR A 73 -17.96 -17.67 -7.11
C TYR A 73 -19.24 -17.00 -6.58
N PRO A 74 -19.32 -16.66 -5.28
CA PRO A 74 -20.54 -16.08 -4.71
C PRO A 74 -20.91 -14.76 -5.38
N ALA A 75 -22.10 -14.67 -5.95
CA ALA A 75 -22.56 -13.46 -6.60
C ALA A 75 -23.01 -12.38 -5.60
N LEU A 76 -22.70 -11.13 -5.92
CA LEU A 76 -23.18 -9.96 -5.18
C LEU A 76 -23.80 -8.96 -6.15
N ALA A 77 -24.89 -8.31 -5.72
CA ALA A 77 -25.57 -7.27 -6.51
C ALA A 77 -24.65 -6.06 -6.77
N ALA A 78 -23.74 -5.77 -5.83
CA ALA A 78 -22.72 -4.74 -5.96
C ALA A 78 -21.45 -5.18 -5.22
N ALA A 79 -20.31 -4.61 -5.61
CA ALA A 79 -19.06 -4.82 -4.87
C ALA A 79 -19.25 -4.38 -3.42
N THR A 80 -18.93 -5.28 -2.49
CA THR A 80 -19.19 -5.09 -1.05
C THR A 80 -17.90 -5.28 -0.29
N ASP A 81 -17.76 -4.59 0.84
CA ASP A 81 -16.63 -4.78 1.76
C ASP A 81 -16.51 -6.27 2.15
N VAL A 82 -15.30 -6.82 2.11
CA VAL A 82 -15.03 -8.22 2.48
C VAL A 82 -15.18 -8.45 3.97
N ALA A 83 -15.04 -7.41 4.79
CA ALA A 83 -15.27 -7.45 6.22
C ALA A 83 -16.76 -7.36 6.58
N ALA A 84 -17.65 -7.06 5.63
CA ALA A 84 -19.07 -7.02 5.88
C ALA A 84 -19.59 -8.43 6.19
N THR A 85 -20.39 -8.57 7.26
CA THR A 85 -20.98 -9.85 7.67
C THR A 85 -21.89 -10.48 6.63
N ALA A 86 -22.49 -9.67 5.75
CA ALA A 86 -23.27 -10.15 4.61
C ALA A 86 -22.41 -10.68 3.45
N ASN A 87 -21.09 -10.46 3.48
CA ASN A 87 -20.20 -10.94 2.43
C ASN A 87 -19.90 -12.44 2.67
N PRO A 88 -20.22 -13.33 1.71
CA PRO A 88 -20.02 -14.78 1.87
C PRO A 88 -18.56 -15.19 2.05
N ILE A 89 -17.62 -14.35 1.64
CA ILE A 89 -16.18 -14.60 1.82
C ILE A 89 -15.78 -14.42 3.29
N SER A 90 -16.48 -13.56 4.05
CA SER A 90 -16.08 -13.19 5.41
C SER A 90 -15.96 -14.40 6.33
N ASN A 91 -16.88 -15.37 6.19
CA ASN A 91 -16.88 -16.63 6.95
C ASN A 91 -15.74 -17.58 6.58
N GLN A 92 -15.17 -17.43 5.37
CA GLN A 92 -14.10 -18.28 4.84
C GLN A 92 -12.70 -17.78 5.19
N MET A 93 -12.59 -16.63 5.88
CA MET A 93 -11.32 -16.01 6.25
C MET A 93 -10.70 -16.61 7.53
N GLY A 94 -11.41 -17.49 8.23
CA GLY A 94 -10.86 -18.31 9.32
C GLY A 94 -10.32 -17.52 10.52
N GLY A 95 -10.82 -16.29 10.75
CA GLY A 95 -10.46 -15.46 11.91
C GLY A 95 -9.08 -14.76 11.85
N ILE A 96 -8.35 -14.86 10.74
CA ILE A 96 -6.94 -14.42 10.65
C ILE A 96 -6.78 -13.01 10.07
N ALA A 97 -7.84 -12.44 9.51
CA ALA A 97 -7.95 -11.02 9.29
C ALA A 97 -9.08 -10.51 10.18
N SER A 98 -8.76 -9.66 11.15
CA SER A 98 -9.81 -8.96 11.86
C SER A 98 -10.65 -8.20 10.81
N ALA A 99 -11.96 -8.04 11.03
CA ALA A 99 -12.78 -7.19 10.18
C ALA A 99 -12.17 -5.79 10.00
N THR A 100 -11.29 -5.38 10.92
CA THR A 100 -10.52 -4.13 10.89
C THR A 100 -9.36 -4.14 9.89
N ASP A 101 -8.66 -5.28 9.70
CA ASP A 101 -7.49 -5.38 8.80
C ASP A 101 -7.88 -5.35 7.32
N LEU A 102 -9.12 -5.74 7.00
CA LEU A 102 -9.65 -5.79 5.64
C LEU A 102 -10.67 -4.69 5.36
N LEU A 103 -10.84 -3.74 6.27
CA LEU A 103 -11.76 -2.65 6.08
C LEU A 103 -11.38 -1.86 4.82
N GLY A 104 -12.36 -1.60 3.95
CA GLY A 104 -12.14 -0.92 2.67
C GLY A 104 -11.65 -1.82 1.54
N TRP A 105 -11.42 -3.11 1.79
CA TRP A 105 -11.23 -4.09 0.71
C TRP A 105 -12.59 -4.51 0.19
N THR A 106 -12.76 -4.54 -1.13
CA THR A 106 -14.05 -4.87 -1.73
C THR A 106 -13.95 -6.08 -2.62
N TYR A 107 -14.95 -6.95 -2.51
CA TYR A 107 -15.15 -8.06 -3.43
C TYR A 107 -16.40 -7.82 -4.26
N GLY A 108 -16.30 -8.06 -5.55
CA GLY A 108 -17.39 -7.99 -6.51
C GLY A 108 -17.42 -9.23 -7.40
N CYS A 109 -18.63 -9.73 -7.68
CA CYS A 109 -18.87 -10.85 -8.56
C CYS A 109 -20.31 -10.71 -9.06
N ALA A 110 -20.52 -10.00 -10.17
CA ALA A 110 -21.87 -9.76 -10.67
C ALA A 110 -22.43 -11.03 -11.32
N ALA A 111 -23.66 -11.42 -10.95
CA ALA A 111 -24.36 -12.52 -11.60
C ALA A 111 -24.61 -12.20 -13.09
N GLY A 112 -24.37 -13.16 -13.99
CA GLY A 112 -24.57 -12.95 -15.43
C GLY A 112 -23.79 -13.92 -16.33
N THR A 113 -23.87 -13.72 -17.63
CA THR A 113 -23.30 -14.60 -18.67
C THR A 113 -21.80 -14.38 -18.95
N SER A 114 -21.18 -13.35 -18.38
CA SER A 114 -19.75 -13.05 -18.50
C SER A 114 -19.26 -12.46 -17.19
N SER A 115 -19.24 -13.30 -16.15
CA SER A 115 -18.97 -12.79 -14.82
C SER A 115 -17.48 -12.69 -14.57
N THR A 116 -17.12 -11.56 -13.96
CA THR A 116 -15.77 -11.23 -13.56
C THR A 116 -15.77 -11.09 -12.04
N VAL A 117 -14.80 -11.71 -11.37
CA VAL A 117 -14.54 -11.49 -9.96
C VAL A 117 -13.55 -10.35 -9.87
N THR A 118 -13.88 -9.36 -9.06
CA THR A 118 -13.01 -8.25 -8.72
C THR A 118 -12.72 -8.28 -7.23
N LEU A 119 -11.44 -8.14 -6.90
CA LEU A 119 -10.97 -7.89 -5.55
C LEU A 119 -10.18 -6.58 -5.57
N THR A 120 -10.70 -5.56 -4.91
CA THR A 120 -10.01 -4.27 -4.78
C THR A 120 -9.46 -4.14 -3.39
N THR A 121 -8.17 -3.87 -3.26
CA THR A 121 -7.53 -3.65 -1.96
C THR A 121 -7.89 -2.28 -1.41
N ALA A 122 -7.77 -2.10 -0.10
CA ALA A 122 -7.62 -0.76 0.45
C ALA A 122 -6.37 -0.07 -0.12
N ALA A 123 -6.29 1.25 0.04
CA ALA A 123 -5.09 2.00 -0.32
C ALA A 123 -3.92 1.59 0.59
N PHE A 124 -2.81 1.19 -0.02
CA PHE A 124 -1.56 0.92 0.67
C PHE A 124 -0.86 2.22 1.11
N SER A 125 0.07 2.08 2.04
CA SER A 125 0.82 3.21 2.61
C SER A 125 1.63 3.99 1.57
N THR A 126 2.08 3.33 0.49
CA THR A 126 2.81 3.96 -0.62
C THR A 126 2.52 3.25 -1.94
N SER A 127 2.77 3.94 -3.06
CA SER A 127 2.73 3.36 -4.40
C SER A 127 3.72 2.22 -4.60
N THR A 128 4.90 2.31 -3.98
CA THR A 128 5.92 1.25 -4.02
C THR A 128 5.44 -0.03 -3.36
N VAL A 129 4.73 0.07 -2.23
CA VAL A 129 4.11 -1.11 -1.60
C VAL A 129 3.04 -1.69 -2.51
N ALA A 130 2.19 -0.85 -3.10
CA ALA A 130 1.16 -1.28 -4.05
C ALA A 130 1.76 -2.05 -5.25
N ASP A 131 2.82 -1.52 -5.86
CA ASP A 131 3.49 -2.17 -6.99
C ASP A 131 4.16 -3.50 -6.62
N LEU A 132 4.78 -3.57 -5.44
CA LEU A 132 5.39 -4.81 -4.95
C LEU A 132 4.33 -5.88 -4.67
N VAL A 133 3.21 -5.51 -4.04
CA VAL A 133 2.07 -6.42 -3.82
C VAL A 133 1.49 -6.87 -5.15
N ARG A 134 1.21 -5.95 -6.07
CA ARG A 134 0.73 -6.24 -7.42
C ARG A 134 1.63 -7.25 -8.14
N THR A 135 2.94 -7.00 -8.15
CA THR A 135 3.93 -7.85 -8.82
C THR A 135 4.00 -9.24 -8.19
N LYS A 136 4.03 -9.33 -6.86
CA LYS A 136 4.07 -10.61 -6.13
C LYS A 136 2.80 -11.41 -6.37
N THR A 137 1.62 -10.79 -6.29
CA THR A 137 0.34 -11.44 -6.54
C THR A 137 0.22 -11.91 -7.99
N ALA A 138 0.57 -11.09 -8.97
CA ALA A 138 0.57 -11.50 -10.38
C ALA A 138 1.49 -12.69 -10.65
N SER A 139 2.63 -12.77 -9.94
CA SER A 139 3.53 -13.92 -10.04
C SER A 139 3.00 -15.18 -9.36
N ALA A 140 2.31 -15.04 -8.22
CA ALA A 140 1.77 -16.17 -7.46
C ALA A 140 0.44 -16.70 -8.02
N PHE A 141 -0.35 -15.83 -8.63
CA PHE A 141 -1.69 -16.10 -9.14
C PHE A 141 -1.84 -15.58 -10.58
N PRO A 142 -1.20 -16.23 -11.57
CA PRO A 142 -1.12 -15.71 -12.93
C PRO A 142 -2.48 -15.60 -13.64
N GLN A 143 -3.50 -16.31 -13.17
CA GLN A 143 -4.88 -16.19 -13.67
C GLN A 143 -5.58 -14.90 -13.21
N TRP A 144 -5.08 -14.24 -12.16
CA TRP A 144 -5.61 -12.97 -11.67
C TRP A 144 -4.86 -11.82 -12.33
N VAL A 145 -5.58 -11.02 -13.13
CA VAL A 145 -5.06 -9.81 -13.73
C VAL A 145 -5.03 -8.72 -12.65
N ALA A 146 -3.82 -8.24 -12.33
CA ALA A 146 -3.61 -7.23 -11.30
C ALA A 146 -3.36 -5.85 -11.92
N ASP A 147 -4.29 -4.92 -11.73
CA ASP A 147 -4.19 -3.54 -12.19
C ASP A 147 -4.02 -2.59 -11.00
N ALA A 148 -3.12 -1.61 -11.11
CA ALA A 148 -2.96 -0.61 -10.06
C ALA A 148 -3.97 0.51 -10.29
N SER A 149 -4.99 0.62 -9.43
CA SER A 149 -5.95 1.71 -9.48
C SER A 149 -5.42 2.89 -8.66
N GLY A 150 -5.23 4.04 -9.30
CA GLY A 150 -4.66 5.23 -8.64
C GLY A 150 -3.20 5.03 -8.20
N THR A 151 -2.76 5.80 -7.20
CA THR A 151 -1.36 5.74 -6.74
C THR A 151 -1.10 4.68 -5.67
N SER A 152 -2.11 4.04 -5.06
CA SER A 152 -1.88 3.19 -3.89
C SER A 152 -2.80 1.97 -3.74
N SER A 153 -3.79 1.72 -4.58
CA SER A 153 -4.64 0.53 -4.49
C SER A 153 -4.40 -0.42 -5.67
N VAL A 154 -4.74 -1.69 -5.49
CA VAL A 154 -4.63 -2.71 -6.53
C VAL A 154 -5.98 -3.40 -6.71
N THR A 155 -6.39 -3.55 -7.95
CA THR A 155 -7.58 -4.28 -8.36
C THR A 155 -7.15 -5.58 -9.02
N PHE A 156 -7.50 -6.71 -8.41
CA PHE A 156 -7.29 -8.05 -8.94
C PHE A 156 -8.56 -8.52 -9.63
N THR A 157 -8.43 -9.01 -10.85
CA THR A 157 -9.56 -9.35 -11.72
C THR A 157 -9.40 -10.77 -12.25
N LEU A 158 -10.43 -11.58 -12.09
CA LEU A 158 -10.52 -12.92 -12.66
C LEU A 158 -11.73 -12.99 -13.60
N SER A 159 -11.48 -13.18 -14.88
CA SER A 159 -12.51 -13.19 -15.93
C SER A 159 -12.85 -14.62 -16.38
N GLY A 160 -13.98 -14.77 -17.07
CA GLY A 160 -14.37 -16.06 -17.66
C GLY A 160 -14.85 -17.08 -16.62
N ILE A 161 -15.42 -16.60 -15.52
CA ILE A 161 -15.87 -17.43 -14.41
C ILE A 161 -17.39 -17.32 -14.22
N ALA A 162 -17.96 -18.25 -13.47
CA ALA A 162 -19.36 -18.21 -13.07
C ALA A 162 -19.51 -17.51 -11.73
N CYS A 163 -20.32 -16.45 -11.68
CA CYS A 163 -20.82 -15.85 -10.44
C CYS A 163 -22.25 -16.32 -10.20
N LYS A 164 -22.53 -16.94 -9.06
CA LYS A 164 -23.86 -17.43 -8.67
C LYS A 164 -24.17 -17.16 -7.22
#